data_AF-A0A3B9T0T5-F1
#
_entry.id   AF-A0A3B9T0T5-F1
#
_cell.length_a   1.000
_cell.length_b   1.000
_cell.length_c   1.000
_cell.angle_alpha   90.00
_cell.angle_beta   90.00
_cell.angle_gamma   90.00
#
_symmetry.space_group_name_H-M   'P 1'
#
loop_
_entity.id
_entity.type
_entity.pdbx_description
1 polymer ?
#
loop_
_entity_poly.entity_id
_entity_poly.type
_entity_poly.pdbx_seq_one_letter_code
_entity_poly.pdbx_strand_id
1 'polypeptide(L)'
;MRKLAYLKKPFQCNNEDTVYKIMVYQNKRGGVFLFYYCDIDAVQASFDAYCFDDLEGVLEDWNDEIDERGWINIDDPLPDCQHDALIPIRVKGRNIGKPEWGKLETLINGEWIAYDP
;
A
#
# COMPACT_ATOMS: atom_id res chain seq x y z
N MET A 1 -3.39 3.23 -10.53
CA MET A 1 -2.94 4.51 -9.94
C MET A 1 -2.88 4.37 -8.43
N ARG A 2 -1.88 4.97 -7.80
CA ARG A 2 -1.69 4.90 -6.35
C ARG A 2 -1.40 6.28 -5.75
N LYS A 3 -1.99 6.58 -4.60
CA LYS A 3 -1.79 7.82 -3.86
C LYS A 3 -1.55 7.51 -2.38
N LEU A 4 -0.41 7.94 -1.86
CA LEU A 4 -0.04 7.83 -0.44
C LEU A 4 -0.39 9.13 0.27
N ALA A 5 -0.85 9.04 1.51
CA ALA A 5 -0.98 10.19 2.38
C ALA A 5 -0.64 9.80 3.82
N TYR A 6 -0.20 10.80 4.58
CA TYR A 6 0.13 10.66 5.99
C TYR A 6 -0.91 11.38 6.82
N LEU A 7 -1.29 10.83 7.97
CA LEU A 7 -2.37 11.37 8.78
C LEU A 7 -1.86 12.51 9.68
N LYS A 8 -2.65 13.60 9.81
CA LYS A 8 -2.40 14.70 10.75
C LYS A 8 -2.28 14.19 12.19
N LYS A 9 -3.12 13.20 12.51
CA LYS A 9 -3.15 12.50 13.78
C LYS A 9 -3.28 11.00 13.49
N PRO A 10 -2.56 10.15 14.22
CA PRO A 10 -2.72 8.71 14.05
C PRO A 10 -4.19 8.31 14.28
N PHE A 11 -4.71 7.45 13.41
CA PHE A 11 -6.08 6.97 13.44
C PHE A 11 -6.13 5.61 14.11
N GLN A 12 -6.86 5.50 15.23
CA GLN A 12 -7.00 4.24 15.94
C GLN A 12 -8.11 3.40 15.28
N CYS A 13 -7.75 2.32 14.59
CA CYS A 13 -8.73 1.49 13.88
C CYS A 13 -9.37 0.43 14.79
N ASN A 14 -8.65 -0.01 15.83
CA ASN A 14 -9.14 -0.90 16.87
C ASN A 14 -8.36 -0.66 18.19
N ASN A 15 -8.53 -1.53 19.19
CA ASN A 15 -7.88 -1.34 20.50
C ASN A 15 -6.35 -1.48 20.47
N GLU A 16 -5.78 -2.10 19.44
CA GLU A 16 -4.36 -2.47 19.34
C GLU A 16 -3.65 -1.71 18.21
N ASP A 17 -4.35 -1.48 17.10
CA ASP A 17 -3.77 -0.95 15.87
C ASP A 17 -4.02 0.55 15.70
N THR A 18 -2.94 1.27 15.44
CA THR A 18 -2.95 2.70 15.15
C THR A 18 -2.35 2.93 13.77
N VAL A 19 -3.10 3.57 12.88
CA VAL A 19 -2.70 3.89 11.51
C VAL A 19 -2.00 5.25 11.48
N TYR A 20 -0.88 5.32 10.75
CA TYR A 20 -0.10 6.56 10.60
C TYR A 20 -0.13 7.12 9.17
N LYS A 21 -0.31 6.24 8.18
CA LYS A 21 -0.41 6.60 6.76
C LYS A 21 -1.34 5.64 6.04
N ILE A 22 -1.88 6.11 4.93
CA ILE A 22 -2.83 5.38 4.09
C ILE A 22 -2.42 5.46 2.63
N MET A 23 -2.82 4.47 1.84
CA MET A 23 -2.61 4.49 0.40
C MET A 23 -3.86 4.04 -0.34
N VAL A 24 -4.35 4.91 -1.22
CA VAL A 24 -5.46 4.60 -2.12
C VAL A 24 -4.91 4.02 -3.41
N TYR A 25 -5.45 2.88 -3.81
CA TYR A 25 -5.14 2.22 -5.07
C TYR A 25 -6.42 2.03 -5.87
N GLN A 26 -6.48 2.63 -7.06
CA GLN A 26 -7.49 2.29 -8.06
C GLN A 26 -6.90 1.36 -9.11
N ASN A 27 -7.50 0.18 -9.24
CA ASN A 27 -7.10 -0.83 -10.21
C ASN A 27 -7.60 -0.49 -11.62
N LYS A 28 -7.09 -1.23 -12.63
CA LYS A 28 -7.44 -1.00 -14.04
C LYS A 28 -8.91 -1.24 -14.38
N ARG A 29 -9.67 -1.89 -13.50
CA ARG A 29 -11.12 -2.14 -13.64
C ARG A 29 -11.98 -1.12 -12.89
N GLY A 30 -11.36 -0.10 -12.28
CA GLY A 30 -12.04 0.95 -11.51
C GLY A 30 -12.29 0.60 -10.03
N GLY A 31 -11.93 -0.60 -9.57
CA GLY A 31 -12.06 -0.97 -8.17
C GLY A 31 -11.06 -0.20 -7.30
N VAL A 32 -11.54 0.35 -6.19
CA VAL A 32 -10.78 1.20 -5.27
C VAL A 32 -10.48 0.44 -3.98
N PHE A 33 -9.22 0.48 -3.57
CA PHE A 33 -8.73 -0.15 -2.35
C PHE A 33 -8.05 0.91 -1.49
N LEU A 34 -8.27 0.83 -0.19
CA LEU A 34 -7.59 1.64 0.80
C LEU A 34 -6.70 0.74 1.66
N PHE A 35 -5.41 1.04 1.67
CA PHE A 35 -4.40 0.33 2.43
C PHE A 35 -3.99 1.15 3.64
N TYR A 36 -3.90 0.51 4.79
CA TYR A 36 -3.56 1.15 6.06
C TYR A 36 -2.21 0.66 6.56
N TYR A 37 -1.41 1.56 7.12
CA TYR A 37 -0.08 1.27 7.63
C TYR A 37 0.00 1.64 9.11
N CYS A 38 0.23 0.63 9.95
CA CYS A 38 0.30 0.78 11.40
C CYS A 38 1.69 1.14 11.94
N ASP A 39 2.63 1.41 11.05
CA ASP A 39 3.92 2.04 11.36
C ASP A 39 4.17 3.15 10.35
N ILE A 40 4.74 4.27 10.80
CA ILE A 40 5.11 5.39 9.94
C ILE A 40 6.17 4.98 8.90
N ASP A 41 7.03 4.01 9.24
CA ASP A 41 8.11 3.49 8.40
C ASP A 41 7.72 2.18 7.68
N ALA A 42 6.50 1.66 7.91
CA ALA A 42 6.03 0.44 7.27
C ALA A 42 6.11 0.53 5.73
N VAL A 43 6.71 -0.47 5.12
CA VAL A 43 6.82 -0.58 3.66
C VAL A 43 5.60 -1.28 3.07
N GLN A 44 5.00 -2.22 3.81
CA GLN A 44 3.79 -2.95 3.42
C GLN A 44 2.61 -2.54 4.29
N ALA A 45 1.42 -2.57 3.71
CA ALA A 45 0.19 -2.32 4.46
C ALA A 45 -0.04 -3.41 5.52
N SER A 46 -0.61 -3.00 6.65
CA SER A 46 -1.02 -3.90 7.73
C SER A 46 -2.36 -4.57 7.43
N PHE A 47 -3.26 -3.84 6.77
CA PHE A 47 -4.55 -4.35 6.30
C PHE A 47 -5.09 -3.48 5.16
N ASP A 48 -6.07 -4.02 4.44
CA ASP A 48 -6.74 -3.41 3.32
C ASP A 48 -8.25 -3.33 3.53
N ALA A 49 -8.88 -2.37 2.86
CA ALA A 49 -10.31 -2.27 2.72
C ALA A 49 -10.67 -2.10 1.24
N TYR A 50 -11.69 -2.83 0.80
CA TYR A 50 -12.34 -2.58 -0.48
C TYR A 50 -13.33 -1.42 -0.30
N CYS A 51 -13.12 -0.34 -1.05
CA CYS A 51 -14.01 0.81 -1.05
C CYS A 51 -15.07 0.60 -2.13
N PHE A 52 -16.34 0.61 -1.72
CA PHE A 52 -17.46 0.56 -2.67
C PHE A 52 -17.67 1.89 -3.41
N ASP A 53 -17.16 2.98 -2.84
CA ASP A 53 -17.15 4.30 -3.44
C ASP A 53 -16.10 4.41 -4.56
N ASP A 54 -16.27 5.41 -5.41
CA ASP A 54 -15.26 5.73 -6.41
C ASP A 54 -14.05 6.43 -5.78
N LEU A 55 -13.04 6.69 -6.61
CA LEU A 55 -11.80 7.31 -6.16
C LEU A 55 -12.04 8.69 -5.54
N GLU A 56 -12.98 9.47 -6.08
CA GLU A 56 -13.22 10.84 -5.62
C GLU A 56 -13.81 10.84 -4.22
N GLY A 57 -14.78 9.97 -3.94
CA GLY A 57 -15.36 9.80 -2.61
C GLY A 57 -14.31 9.42 -1.55
N VAL A 58 -13.44 8.45 -1.86
CA VAL A 58 -12.37 8.05 -0.91
C VAL A 58 -11.37 9.19 -0.67
N LEU A 59 -11.06 9.99 -1.69
CA LEU A 59 -10.16 11.14 -1.50
C LEU A 59 -10.83 12.23 -0.66
N GLU A 60 -12.12 12.51 -0.88
CA GLU A 60 -12.90 13.49 -0.12
C GLU A 60 -12.96 13.12 1.36
N ASP A 61 -13.30 11.86 1.67
CA ASP A 61 -13.41 11.35 3.04
C ASP A 61 -12.14 11.54 3.88
N TRP A 62 -10.96 11.53 3.23
CA TRP A 62 -9.66 11.57 3.92
C TRP A 62 -8.93 12.91 3.78
N ASN A 63 -9.36 13.83 2.91
CA ASN A 63 -8.66 15.11 2.67
C ASN A 63 -8.45 15.94 3.94
N ASP A 64 -9.42 15.92 4.86
CA ASP A 64 -9.35 16.66 6.11
C ASP A 64 -8.52 15.95 7.20
N GLU A 65 -8.21 14.67 7.00
CA GLU A 65 -7.45 13.85 7.96
C GLU A 65 -5.95 13.77 7.63
N ILE A 66 -5.56 14.07 6.39
CA ILE A 66 -4.17 13.97 5.92
C ILE A 66 -3.38 15.26 6.13
N ASP A 67 -2.10 15.16 6.45
CA ASP A 67 -1.26 16.32 6.77
C ASP A 67 -0.95 17.23 5.56
N GLU A 68 -0.17 18.29 5.82
CA GLU A 68 0.18 19.30 4.82
C GLU A 68 0.89 18.78 3.56
N ARG A 69 1.41 17.55 3.57
CA ARG A 69 1.99 16.90 2.39
C ARG A 69 0.91 16.58 1.35
N GLY A 70 -0.34 16.41 1.79
CA GLY A 70 -1.45 16.00 0.97
C GLY A 70 -1.25 14.62 0.33
N TRP A 71 -1.97 14.38 -0.77
CA TRP A 71 -1.84 13.13 -1.53
C TRP A 71 -0.58 13.14 -2.40
N ILE A 72 0.32 12.21 -2.10
CA ILE A 72 1.55 11.96 -2.85
C ILE A 72 1.26 10.88 -3.90
N ASN A 73 1.42 11.21 -5.18
CA ASN A 73 1.33 10.20 -6.24
C ASN A 73 2.53 9.25 -6.13
N ILE A 74 2.27 7.95 -6.14
CA ILE A 74 3.32 6.91 -6.21
C ILE A 74 3.09 6.07 -7.47
N ASP A 75 4.18 5.67 -8.12
CA ASP A 75 4.11 4.88 -9.36
C ASP A 75 3.40 3.55 -9.14
N ASP A 76 2.92 2.90 -10.19
CA ASP A 76 2.48 1.50 -10.08
C ASP A 76 3.70 0.60 -9.79
N PRO A 77 3.53 -0.52 -9.07
CA PRO A 77 4.66 -1.39 -8.74
C PRO A 77 5.17 -2.10 -10.00
N LEU A 78 6.37 -2.66 -9.93
CA LEU A 78 6.90 -3.51 -11.00
C LEU A 78 5.99 -4.73 -11.25
N PRO A 79 6.05 -5.36 -12.43
CA PRO A 79 5.30 -6.59 -12.69
C PRO A 79 5.47 -7.63 -11.57
N ASP A 80 4.37 -8.31 -11.26
CA ASP A 80 4.25 -9.31 -10.20
C ASP A 80 4.45 -8.81 -8.76
N CYS A 81 4.72 -7.52 -8.56
CA CYS A 81 4.86 -6.93 -7.24
C CYS A 81 3.50 -6.55 -6.64
N GLN A 82 3.48 -6.49 -5.31
CA GLN A 82 2.27 -6.21 -4.55
C GLN A 82 1.94 -4.73 -4.62
N HIS A 83 0.64 -4.42 -4.73
CA HIS A 83 0.17 -3.03 -4.84
C HIS A 83 0.17 -2.32 -3.49
N ASP A 84 0.06 -3.06 -2.40
CA ASP A 84 0.06 -2.64 -0.99
C ASP A 84 1.47 -2.40 -0.42
N ALA A 85 2.51 -2.50 -1.25
CA ALA A 85 3.90 -2.22 -0.90
C ALA A 85 4.41 -0.92 -1.54
N LEU A 86 5.16 -0.14 -0.76
CA LEU A 86 5.76 1.14 -1.18
C LEU A 86 7.06 0.95 -1.99
N ILE A 87 7.70 -0.22 -1.88
CA ILE A 87 8.85 -0.62 -2.71
C ILE A 87 8.50 -1.90 -3.49
N PRO A 88 9.29 -2.27 -4.52
CA PRO A 88 9.08 -3.54 -5.21
C PRO A 88 9.23 -4.72 -4.25
N ILE A 89 8.10 -5.35 -3.91
CA ILE A 89 8.03 -6.58 -3.12
C ILE A 89 7.14 -7.53 -3.89
N ARG A 90 7.57 -8.78 -4.06
CA ARG A 90 6.75 -9.84 -4.66
C ARG A 90 6.93 -11.16 -3.96
N VAL A 91 6.01 -12.09 -4.21
CA VAL A 91 6.18 -13.48 -3.81
C VAL A 91 7.26 -14.10 -4.67
N LYS A 92 8.23 -14.77 -4.05
CA LYS A 92 9.33 -15.43 -4.74
C LYS A 92 8.80 -16.42 -5.79
N GLY A 93 9.36 -16.36 -6.99
CA GLY A 93 8.98 -17.24 -8.12
C GLY A 93 7.64 -16.90 -8.79
N ARG A 94 6.94 -15.82 -8.37
CA ARG A 94 5.69 -15.38 -9.01
C ARG A 94 5.87 -15.01 -10.48
N ASN A 95 6.98 -14.36 -10.82
CA ASN A 95 7.33 -13.96 -12.18
C ASN A 95 7.54 -15.12 -13.17
N ILE A 96 7.77 -16.34 -12.67
CA ILE A 96 7.93 -17.56 -13.49
C ILE A 96 6.76 -18.53 -13.30
N GLY A 97 5.66 -18.09 -12.68
CA GLY A 97 4.48 -18.92 -12.42
C GLY A 97 4.68 -20.04 -11.39
N LYS A 98 5.72 -19.93 -10.54
CA LYS A 98 6.03 -20.91 -9.47
C LYS A 98 6.12 -20.19 -8.11
N PRO A 99 5.02 -19.64 -7.59
CA PRO A 99 5.05 -18.87 -6.35
C PRO A 99 5.42 -19.75 -5.16
N GLU A 100 6.42 -19.33 -4.39
CA GLU A 100 6.72 -19.84 -3.06
C GLU A 100 5.94 -18.98 -2.04
N TRP A 101 4.66 -19.31 -1.81
CA TRP A 101 3.81 -18.56 -0.88
C TRP A 101 4.44 -18.44 0.52
N GLY A 102 4.34 -17.24 1.10
CA GLY A 102 4.97 -16.90 2.38
C GLY A 102 6.44 -16.51 2.28
N LYS A 103 7.07 -16.60 1.09
CA LYS A 103 8.44 -16.10 0.87
C LYS A 103 8.40 -14.87 -0.04
N LEU A 104 8.91 -13.76 0.48
CA LEU A 104 8.98 -12.50 -0.23
C LEU A 104 10.38 -12.21 -0.75
N GLU A 105 10.45 -11.44 -1.82
CA GLU A 105 11.68 -10.88 -2.35
C GLU A 105 11.50 -9.42 -2.74
N THR A 106 12.58 -8.65 -2.60
CA THR A 106 12.67 -7.24 -3.00
C THR A 106 13.84 -7.00 -3.94
N LEU A 107 13.77 -5.90 -4.70
CA LEU A 107 14.77 -5.56 -5.70
C LEU A 107 15.80 -4.58 -5.12
N ILE A 108 17.05 -5.02 -4.97
CA ILE A 108 18.16 -4.18 -4.55
C ILE A 108 19.26 -4.25 -5.61
N ASN A 109 19.70 -3.10 -6.12
CA ASN A 109 20.75 -3.01 -7.14
C ASN A 109 20.51 -3.89 -8.39
N GLY A 110 19.24 -4.09 -8.76
CA GLY A 110 18.86 -4.92 -9.91
C GLY A 110 18.76 -6.42 -9.62
N GLU A 111 19.04 -6.86 -8.39
CA GLU A 111 18.93 -8.26 -7.98
C GLU A 111 17.76 -8.48 -7.02
N TRP A 112 17.04 -9.58 -7.22
CA TRP A 112 15.97 -10.00 -6.32
C TRP A 112 16.56 -10.77 -5.15
N ILE A 113 16.39 -10.25 -3.93
CA ILE A 113 16.89 -10.85 -2.70
C ILE A 113 15.72 -11.18 -1.77
N ALA A 114 15.92 -12.11 -0.83
CA ALA A 114 14.92 -12.42 0.19
C ALA A 114 14.56 -11.15 1.00
N TYR A 115 13.26 -10.97 1.25
CA TYR A 115 12.72 -9.87 2.04
C TYR A 115 12.07 -10.42 3.31
N ASP A 116 12.45 -9.86 4.45
CA ASP A 116 11.90 -10.18 5.77
C ASP A 116 11.28 -8.89 6.35
N PRO A 117 9.94 -8.78 6.43
CA PRO A 117 9.22 -7.57 6.85
C PRO A 117 9.43 -7.16 8.31
#